data_AF-A0A1L5KI45-F1
#
_entry.id   AF-A0A1L5KI45-F1
#
_cell.length_a   1.000
_cell.length_b   1.000
_cell.length_c   1.000
_cell.angle_alpha   90.00
_cell.angle_beta   90.00
_cell.angle_gamma   90.00
#
_symmetry.space_group_name_H-M   'P 1'
#
loop_
_entity.id
_entity.type
_entity.pdbx_description
1 polymer ?
#
loop_
_entity_poly.entity_id
_entity_poly.type
_entity_poly.pdbx_seq_one_letter_code
_entity_poly.pdbx_strand_id
1 'polypeptide(L)'
;MSAISLIQPDRDLFSWPQYWAACFGPAPFLPMSREEMDQLGWDSCDIILVTGDAYVDHPSFGMAICGRMLEAQGFRVGIISQPDWNSKEDFMRLGKPNLFFGVTAGNMDSMINRYTADRKLRHDDAYTAGNVAGKRPDRATLVYTQRCKEAWKDVPVILGGIEASLRRTAHYDYWSDTVRRSVLVDSKADMLMFGNGERPLVEVAHRLAMGEAIGDIRDVRNTAIMVKEALPGWSGVDSTRLDTPGKIDPIPHPYGEDLPCADNKPVPPKKAEAKAVVVQPPRPKPWEKTYVLLPSFEKVKGDKVLYAHASRILHHETNPG
;
A
#
# COMPACT_ATOMS: atom_id res chain seq x y z
N MET A 1 17.70 19.84 18.91
CA MET A 1 18.27 18.64 18.25
C MET A 1 17.17 18.06 17.38
N SER A 2 17.26 18.24 16.07
CA SER A 2 16.32 17.61 15.13
C SER A 2 16.47 16.10 15.28
N ALA A 3 15.36 15.40 15.50
CA ALA A 3 15.33 13.95 15.39
C ALA A 3 15.73 13.62 13.95
N ILE A 4 16.98 13.20 13.75
CA ILE A 4 17.42 12.68 12.46
C ILE A 4 16.65 11.38 12.27
N SER A 5 15.57 11.45 11.49
CA SER A 5 14.91 10.24 10.98
C SER A 5 15.98 9.41 10.29
N LEU A 6 16.22 8.19 10.81
CA LEU A 6 17.19 7.25 10.25
C LEU A 6 16.78 6.77 8.84
N ILE A 7 15.54 7.05 8.45
CA ILE A 7 14.97 6.77 7.13
C ILE A 7 14.62 8.13 6.50
N GLN A 8 15.49 8.61 5.63
CA GLN A 8 15.20 9.74 4.73
C GLN A 8 14.66 9.17 3.42
N PRO A 9 13.65 9.81 2.80
CA PRO A 9 13.23 9.40 1.47
C PRO A 9 14.35 9.65 0.46
N ASP A 10 14.55 8.71 -0.46
CA ASP A 10 15.58 8.85 -1.50
C ASP A 10 15.31 10.05 -2.43
N ARG A 11 14.06 10.50 -2.50
CA ARG A 11 13.61 11.59 -3.38
C ARG A 11 12.49 12.44 -2.74
N ASP A 12 12.52 13.74 -2.99
CA ASP A 12 11.43 14.65 -2.63
C ASP A 12 10.23 14.49 -3.58
N LEU A 13 9.01 14.61 -3.05
CA LEU A 13 7.74 14.44 -3.76
C LEU A 13 7.62 15.28 -5.03
N PHE A 14 8.10 16.53 -5.01
CA PHE A 14 7.98 17.47 -6.14
C PHE A 14 9.29 17.64 -6.92
N SER A 15 10.26 16.74 -6.73
CA SER A 15 11.53 16.79 -7.46
C SER A 15 11.49 16.05 -8.80
N TRP A 16 10.38 15.39 -9.14
CA TRP A 16 10.18 14.84 -10.47
C TRP A 16 9.93 15.97 -11.48
N PRO A 17 10.52 15.89 -12.69
CA PRO A 17 10.09 16.77 -13.78
C PRO A 17 8.59 16.58 -14.00
N GLN A 18 7.85 17.69 -14.11
CA GLN A 18 6.43 17.59 -14.39
C GLN A 18 6.19 16.90 -15.73
N TYR A 19 5.15 16.08 -15.78
CA TYR A 19 4.71 15.42 -16.98
C TYR A 19 4.24 16.44 -18.03
N TRP A 20 4.29 16.08 -19.31
CA TRP A 20 4.11 17.03 -20.42
C TRP A 20 2.78 17.79 -20.37
N ALA A 21 1.74 17.18 -19.81
CA ALA A 21 0.41 17.75 -19.74
C ALA A 21 0.26 18.84 -18.66
N ALA A 22 1.34 19.17 -17.92
CA ALA A 22 1.38 20.32 -17.02
C ALA A 22 1.04 21.66 -17.71
N CYS A 23 1.22 21.75 -19.03
CA CYS A 23 0.87 22.93 -19.80
C CYS A 23 -0.63 23.26 -19.80
N PHE A 24 -1.52 22.30 -19.54
CA PHE A 24 -2.96 22.54 -19.39
C PHE A 24 -3.33 23.19 -18.06
N GLY A 25 -2.44 23.13 -17.06
CA GLY A 25 -2.74 23.52 -15.69
C GLY A 25 -3.71 22.58 -14.98
N PRO A 26 -3.98 22.81 -13.68
CA PRO A 26 -4.93 22.01 -12.91
C PRO A 26 -6.37 22.28 -13.34
N ALA A 27 -7.19 21.24 -13.42
CA ALA A 27 -8.62 21.40 -13.71
C ALA A 27 -9.36 22.01 -12.49
N PRO A 28 -10.40 22.84 -12.67
CA PRO A 28 -11.20 23.34 -11.55
C PRO A 28 -11.78 22.20 -10.69
N PHE A 29 -12.25 21.14 -11.35
CA PHE A 29 -12.61 19.84 -10.78
C PHE A 29 -12.08 18.74 -11.70
N LEU A 30 -11.77 17.57 -11.14
CA LEU A 30 -11.41 16.42 -11.96
C LEU A 30 -12.60 16.04 -12.85
N PRO A 31 -12.43 15.91 -14.18
CA PRO A 31 -13.52 15.59 -15.08
C PRO A 31 -14.06 14.20 -14.75
N MET A 32 -15.37 14.13 -14.69
CA MET A 32 -16.15 12.92 -14.58
C MET A 32 -16.76 12.54 -15.93
N SER A 33 -16.97 13.44 -16.88
CA SER A 33 -17.56 13.10 -18.19
C SER A 33 -16.67 13.49 -19.39
N ARG A 34 -17.02 13.00 -20.58
CA ARG A 34 -16.34 13.40 -21.83
C ARG A 34 -16.56 14.87 -22.14
N GLU A 35 -17.76 15.36 -21.88
CA GLU A 35 -18.12 16.77 -22.08
C GLU A 35 -17.30 17.69 -21.18
N GLU A 36 -17.02 17.28 -19.94
CA GLU A 36 -16.11 18.01 -19.04
C GLU A 36 -14.65 17.95 -19.51
N MET A 37 -14.20 16.81 -20.05
CA MET A 37 -12.87 16.72 -20.69
C MET A 37 -12.77 17.65 -21.91
N ASP A 38 -13.80 17.72 -22.73
CA ASP A 38 -13.85 18.60 -23.92
C ASP A 38 -13.75 20.07 -23.50
N GLN A 39 -14.40 20.47 -22.39
CA GLN A 39 -14.29 21.82 -21.82
C GLN A 39 -12.87 22.14 -21.34
N LEU A 40 -12.12 21.13 -20.88
CA LEU A 40 -10.71 21.24 -20.49
C LEU A 40 -9.75 21.13 -21.70
N GLY A 41 -10.27 20.81 -22.90
CA GLY A 41 -9.46 20.56 -24.09
C GLY A 41 -8.68 19.25 -24.03
N TRP A 42 -9.14 18.27 -23.24
CA TRP A 42 -8.48 16.97 -23.05
C TRP A 42 -9.07 15.90 -23.96
N ASP A 43 -8.24 15.24 -24.76
CA ASP A 43 -8.64 14.10 -25.60
C ASP A 43 -8.75 12.78 -24.82
N SER A 44 -7.96 12.65 -23.74
CA SER A 44 -7.77 11.45 -22.94
C SER A 44 -7.33 11.82 -21.53
N CYS A 45 -7.63 10.94 -20.56
CA CYS A 45 -7.02 11.00 -19.24
C CYS A 45 -5.73 10.17 -19.24
N ASP A 46 -4.69 10.62 -18.56
CA ASP A 46 -3.51 9.80 -18.35
C ASP A 46 -3.78 8.75 -17.26
N ILE A 47 -4.49 9.16 -16.21
CA ILE A 47 -4.86 8.32 -15.07
C ILE A 47 -6.36 8.51 -14.81
N ILE A 48 -7.07 7.41 -14.55
CA ILE A 48 -8.47 7.46 -14.13
C ILE A 48 -8.59 6.86 -12.74
N LEU A 49 -9.11 7.65 -11.80
CA LEU A 49 -9.44 7.20 -10.46
C LEU A 49 -10.87 6.66 -10.41
N VAL A 50 -11.08 5.47 -9.86
CA VAL A 50 -12.39 4.88 -9.65
C VAL A 50 -12.64 4.75 -8.15
N THR A 51 -13.73 5.36 -7.69
CA THR A 51 -14.04 5.44 -6.26
C THR A 51 -15.47 5.00 -5.95
N GLY A 52 -15.66 4.39 -4.78
CA GLY A 52 -16.98 4.03 -4.27
C GLY A 52 -17.72 5.16 -3.54
N ASP A 53 -17.05 6.26 -3.23
CA ASP A 53 -17.67 7.47 -2.69
C ASP A 53 -18.11 8.40 -3.82
N ALA A 54 -19.02 9.33 -3.51
CA ALA A 54 -19.25 10.51 -4.36
C ALA A 54 -17.96 11.33 -4.46
N TYR A 55 -17.73 11.95 -5.63
CA TYR A 55 -16.61 12.87 -5.79
C TYR A 55 -16.90 14.18 -5.06
N VAL A 56 -16.13 14.44 -4.00
CA VAL A 56 -16.08 15.71 -3.29
C VAL A 56 -14.62 16.14 -3.28
N ASP A 57 -14.33 17.26 -3.92
CA ASP A 57 -12.96 17.78 -4.01
C ASP A 57 -12.56 18.49 -2.71
N HIS A 58 -12.29 17.70 -1.69
CA HIS A 58 -11.99 18.17 -0.33
C HIS A 58 -10.89 17.31 0.31
N PRO A 59 -9.97 17.87 1.12
CA PRO A 59 -8.88 17.12 1.76
C PRO A 59 -9.33 16.02 2.74
N SER A 60 -10.62 15.94 3.10
CA SER A 60 -11.15 14.79 3.86
C SER A 60 -11.40 13.56 2.99
N PHE A 61 -11.25 13.67 1.68
CA PHE A 61 -11.49 12.61 0.69
C PHE A 61 -10.15 12.18 0.08
N GLY A 62 -9.73 10.94 0.38
CA GLY A 62 -8.40 10.45 -0.01
C GLY A 62 -8.17 10.41 -1.52
N MET A 63 -9.20 10.06 -2.30
CA MET A 63 -9.13 10.07 -3.76
C MET A 63 -8.99 11.48 -4.36
N ALA A 64 -9.55 12.50 -3.70
CA ALA A 64 -9.36 13.89 -4.11
C ALA A 64 -7.90 14.31 -3.91
N ILE A 65 -7.30 14.00 -2.75
CA ILE A 65 -5.88 14.24 -2.50
C ILE A 65 -5.01 13.52 -3.54
N CYS A 66 -5.27 12.23 -3.80
CA CYS A 66 -4.52 11.49 -4.81
C CYS A 66 -4.63 12.11 -6.20
N GLY A 67 -5.82 12.54 -6.60
CA GLY A 67 -6.04 13.20 -7.90
C GLY A 67 -5.30 14.52 -8.01
N ARG A 68 -5.40 15.39 -6.99
CA ARG A 68 -4.68 16.66 -6.94
C ARG A 68 -3.16 16.47 -6.87
N MET A 69 -2.69 15.43 -6.18
CA MET A 69 -1.26 15.10 -6.13
C MET A 69 -0.74 14.70 -7.52
N LEU A 70 -1.50 13.91 -8.28
CA LEU A 70 -1.15 13.53 -9.65
C LEU A 70 -1.22 14.72 -10.61
N GLU A 71 -2.23 15.60 -10.51
CA GLU A 71 -2.27 16.83 -11.29
C GLU A 71 -1.09 17.76 -10.99
N ALA A 72 -0.65 17.86 -9.73
CA ALA A 72 0.53 18.64 -9.36
C ALA A 72 1.83 18.10 -9.99
N GLN A 73 1.86 16.81 -10.34
CA GLN A 73 2.93 16.19 -11.12
C GLN A 73 2.78 16.40 -12.63
N GLY A 74 1.70 17.06 -13.09
CA GLY A 74 1.45 17.38 -14.50
C GLY A 74 0.61 16.34 -15.26
N PHE A 75 -0.03 15.38 -14.59
CA PHE A 75 -0.87 14.37 -15.25
C PHE A 75 -2.31 14.87 -15.43
N ARG A 76 -2.96 14.44 -16.52
CA ARG A 76 -4.42 14.62 -16.70
C ARG A 76 -5.15 13.50 -15.96
N VAL A 77 -5.92 13.86 -14.95
CA VAL A 77 -6.57 12.90 -14.06
C VAL A 77 -8.08 13.03 -14.17
N GLY A 78 -8.75 11.93 -14.52
CA GLY A 78 -10.20 11.84 -14.48
C GLY A 78 -10.68 11.03 -13.27
N ILE A 79 -11.94 11.20 -12.89
CA ILE A 79 -12.54 10.43 -11.80
C ILE A 79 -13.90 9.83 -12.16
N ILE A 80 -14.09 8.55 -11.86
CA ILE A 80 -15.34 7.83 -11.99
C ILE A 80 -15.83 7.51 -10.57
N SER A 81 -16.80 8.29 -10.09
CA SER A 81 -17.38 8.12 -8.76
C SER A 81 -18.66 7.30 -8.81
N GLN A 82 -18.76 6.31 -7.92
CA GLN A 82 -19.93 5.44 -7.75
C GLN A 82 -20.48 4.88 -9.08
N PRO A 83 -19.63 4.28 -9.94
CA PRO A 83 -20.10 3.70 -11.19
C PRO A 83 -21.09 2.57 -10.93
N ASP A 84 -22.07 2.40 -11.81
CA ASP A 84 -22.88 1.19 -11.85
C ASP A 84 -21.99 -0.01 -12.19
N TRP A 85 -21.88 -0.94 -11.24
CA TRP A 85 -21.03 -2.13 -11.35
C TRP A 85 -21.74 -3.32 -11.98
N ASN A 86 -23.00 -3.18 -12.40
CA ASN A 86 -23.69 -4.25 -13.11
C ASN A 86 -23.17 -4.42 -14.54
N SER A 87 -22.53 -3.37 -15.08
CA SER A 87 -21.97 -3.35 -16.42
C SER A 87 -20.59 -2.66 -16.45
N LYS A 88 -19.87 -2.75 -17.57
CA LYS A 88 -18.56 -2.11 -17.77
C LYS A 88 -18.67 -0.69 -18.33
N GLU A 89 -19.84 -0.28 -18.80
CA GLU A 89 -20.02 0.92 -19.62
C GLU A 89 -19.66 2.18 -18.82
N ASP A 90 -20.05 2.24 -17.54
CA ASP A 90 -19.68 3.34 -16.64
C ASP A 90 -18.17 3.46 -16.43
N PHE A 91 -17.44 2.35 -16.50
CA PHE A 91 -15.97 2.33 -16.40
C PHE A 91 -15.30 2.74 -17.72
N MET A 92 -16.05 2.79 -18.82
CA MET A 92 -15.60 3.25 -20.13
C MET A 92 -15.97 4.72 -20.41
N ARG A 93 -16.73 5.38 -19.52
CA ARG A 93 -17.27 6.74 -19.75
C ARG A 93 -16.19 7.78 -20.09
N LEU A 94 -15.02 7.71 -19.45
CA LEU A 94 -13.88 8.61 -19.71
C LEU A 94 -12.93 8.07 -20.80
N GLY A 95 -13.21 6.89 -21.34
CA GLY A 95 -12.35 6.16 -22.26
C GLY A 95 -11.24 5.36 -21.61
N LYS A 96 -10.23 5.02 -22.42
CA LYS A 96 -9.03 4.31 -22.00
C LYS A 96 -8.02 5.31 -21.41
N PRO A 97 -7.51 5.09 -20.18
CA PRO A 97 -6.44 5.92 -19.66
C PRO A 97 -5.10 5.57 -20.31
N ASN A 98 -4.19 6.54 -20.42
CA ASN A 98 -2.89 6.32 -21.05
C ASN A 98 -1.93 5.52 -20.17
N LEU A 99 -2.05 5.61 -18.85
CA LEU A 99 -1.12 4.99 -17.89
C LEU A 99 -1.78 3.87 -17.08
N PHE A 100 -2.79 4.18 -16.24
CA PHE A 100 -3.43 3.17 -15.38
C PHE A 100 -4.78 3.61 -14.81
N PHE A 101 -5.52 2.63 -14.27
CA PHE A 101 -6.66 2.87 -13.38
C PHE A 101 -6.23 2.80 -11.91
N GLY A 102 -6.58 3.81 -11.12
CA GLY A 102 -6.44 3.80 -9.66
C GLY A 102 -7.78 3.46 -9.00
N VAL A 103 -7.89 2.31 -8.33
CA VAL A 103 -9.17 1.83 -7.78
C VAL A 103 -9.16 1.89 -6.25
N THR A 104 -10.21 2.47 -5.68
CA THR A 104 -10.46 2.51 -4.22
C THR A 104 -11.93 2.25 -3.91
N ALA A 105 -12.20 1.63 -2.76
CA ALA A 105 -13.56 1.52 -2.23
C ALA A 105 -14.11 2.86 -1.71
N GLY A 106 -13.26 3.88 -1.54
CA GLY A 106 -13.60 5.16 -0.93
C GLY A 106 -12.84 5.40 0.39
N ASN A 107 -13.33 6.34 1.17
CA ASN A 107 -12.81 6.71 2.50
C ASN A 107 -13.11 5.66 3.56
N MET A 108 -14.11 4.82 3.33
CA MET A 108 -14.51 3.73 4.22
C MET A 108 -14.61 2.41 3.47
N ASP A 109 -14.46 1.31 4.20
CA ASP A 109 -14.67 -0.04 3.69
C ASP A 109 -16.13 -0.20 3.21
N SER A 110 -16.30 -0.80 2.03
CA SER A 110 -17.62 -0.92 1.38
C SER A 110 -18.62 -1.74 2.19
N MET A 111 -18.13 -2.77 2.90
CA MET A 111 -18.97 -3.59 3.76
C MET A 111 -19.36 -2.82 5.01
N ILE A 112 -18.41 -2.09 5.60
CA ILE A 112 -18.69 -1.26 6.77
C ILE A 112 -19.70 -0.19 6.41
N ASN A 113 -19.65 0.47 5.25
CA ASN A 113 -20.65 1.46 4.87
C ASN A 113 -22.06 0.86 4.75
N ARG A 114 -22.16 -0.32 4.13
CA ARG A 114 -23.46 -0.94 3.83
C ARG A 114 -24.10 -1.68 5.01
N TYR A 115 -23.30 -2.16 5.97
CA TYR A 115 -23.79 -3.00 7.05
C TYR A 115 -23.38 -2.49 8.45
N THR A 116 -24.24 -2.71 9.44
CA THR A 116 -23.92 -2.52 10.85
C THR A 116 -23.01 -3.64 11.37
N ALA A 117 -22.43 -3.47 12.56
CA ALA A 117 -21.62 -4.52 13.22
C ALA A 117 -22.42 -5.82 13.43
N ASP A 118 -23.73 -5.70 13.65
CA ASP A 118 -24.69 -6.82 13.75
C ASP A 118 -25.14 -7.37 12.38
N ARG A 119 -24.46 -6.98 11.29
CA ARG A 119 -24.74 -7.40 9.90
C ARG A 119 -26.13 -6.98 9.39
N LYS A 120 -26.75 -5.95 9.96
CA LYS A 120 -27.99 -5.37 9.42
C LYS A 120 -27.67 -4.37 8.31
N LEU A 121 -28.49 -4.34 7.27
CA LEU A 121 -28.34 -3.39 6.18
C LEU A 121 -28.60 -1.96 6.67
N ARG A 122 -27.73 -1.01 6.30
CA ARG A 122 -28.00 0.42 6.49
C ARG A 122 -28.89 0.95 5.38
N HIS A 123 -29.72 1.92 5.74
CA HIS A 123 -30.65 2.58 4.81
C HIS A 123 -30.10 3.91 4.30
N ASP A 124 -28.91 4.30 4.76
CA ASP A 124 -28.18 5.50 4.40
C ASP A 124 -26.70 5.20 4.11
N ASP A 125 -26.08 6.07 3.31
CA ASP A 125 -24.63 6.06 3.06
C ASP A 125 -24.08 7.50 3.08
N ALA A 126 -23.32 7.83 4.13
CA ALA A 126 -22.78 9.18 4.36
C ALA A 126 -21.82 9.68 3.25
N TYR A 127 -21.30 8.78 2.40
CA TYR A 127 -20.41 9.14 1.29
C TYR A 127 -21.12 9.12 -0.07
N THR A 128 -22.44 8.99 -0.08
CA THR A 128 -23.26 9.06 -1.29
C THR A 128 -24.05 10.36 -1.30
N ALA A 129 -24.19 10.99 -2.48
CA ALA A 129 -25.00 12.20 -2.63
C ALA A 129 -26.44 11.96 -2.14
N GLY A 130 -26.92 12.83 -1.25
CA GLY A 130 -28.24 12.71 -0.62
C GLY A 130 -28.37 11.55 0.39
N ASN A 131 -27.25 10.98 0.84
CA ASN A 131 -27.19 9.83 1.76
C ASN A 131 -27.89 8.57 1.25
N VAL A 132 -28.03 8.42 -0.07
CA VAL A 132 -28.76 7.30 -0.68
C VAL A 132 -27.97 5.99 -0.50
N ALA A 133 -28.60 4.97 0.09
CA ALA A 133 -27.98 3.65 0.21
C ALA A 133 -27.90 2.90 -1.12
N GLY A 134 -27.00 1.92 -1.19
CA GLY A 134 -26.95 0.95 -2.30
C GLY A 134 -26.32 1.48 -3.59
N LYS A 135 -25.49 2.54 -3.52
CA LYS A 135 -24.70 3.06 -4.65
C LYS A 135 -23.28 2.50 -4.75
N ARG A 136 -22.94 1.52 -3.91
CA ARG A 136 -21.65 0.81 -3.93
C ARG A 136 -21.87 -0.70 -3.78
N PRO A 137 -21.11 -1.54 -4.48
CA PRO A 137 -21.14 -2.97 -4.27
C PRO A 137 -20.40 -3.38 -3.00
N ASP A 138 -20.73 -4.56 -2.49
CA ASP A 138 -19.94 -5.24 -1.48
C ASP A 138 -18.55 -5.54 -2.02
N ARG A 139 -17.51 -5.26 -1.23
CA ARG A 139 -16.10 -5.40 -1.63
C ARG A 139 -15.80 -4.63 -2.92
N ALA A 140 -16.15 -3.36 -2.90
CA ALA A 140 -16.09 -2.47 -4.05
C ALA A 140 -14.75 -2.51 -4.79
N THR A 141 -13.63 -2.58 -4.06
CA THR A 141 -12.29 -2.67 -4.67
C THR A 141 -12.20 -3.85 -5.64
N LEU A 142 -12.70 -5.02 -5.25
CA LEU A 142 -12.67 -6.22 -6.07
C LEU A 142 -13.56 -6.07 -7.30
N VAL A 143 -14.81 -5.63 -7.10
CA VAL A 143 -15.80 -5.50 -8.18
C VAL A 143 -15.35 -4.46 -9.20
N TYR A 144 -14.92 -3.28 -8.76
CA TYR A 144 -14.46 -2.21 -9.63
C TYR A 144 -13.20 -2.60 -10.40
N THR A 145 -12.27 -3.31 -9.78
CA THR A 145 -11.08 -3.84 -10.48
C THR A 145 -11.48 -4.76 -11.63
N GLN A 146 -12.41 -5.69 -11.39
CA GLN A 146 -12.87 -6.63 -12.40
C GLN A 146 -13.54 -5.89 -13.56
N ARG A 147 -14.36 -4.87 -13.29
CA ARG A 147 -14.98 -4.03 -14.34
C ARG A 147 -13.97 -3.20 -15.12
N CYS A 148 -12.95 -2.65 -14.45
CA CYS A 148 -11.85 -1.98 -15.16
C CYS A 148 -11.12 -2.94 -16.11
N LYS A 149 -10.81 -4.16 -15.67
CA LYS A 149 -10.16 -5.18 -16.53
C LYS A 149 -11.07 -5.74 -17.62
N GLU A 150 -12.38 -5.70 -17.42
CA GLU A 150 -13.38 -6.03 -18.44
C GLU A 150 -13.51 -4.94 -19.51
N ALA A 151 -13.43 -3.67 -19.10
CA ALA A 151 -13.41 -2.51 -19.98
C ALA A 151 -12.11 -2.45 -20.81
N TRP A 152 -10.96 -2.58 -20.14
CA TRP A 152 -9.63 -2.48 -20.75
C TRP A 152 -8.66 -3.49 -20.14
N LYS A 153 -8.46 -4.61 -20.83
CA LYS A 153 -7.65 -5.74 -20.33
C LYS A 153 -6.16 -5.43 -20.20
N ASP A 154 -5.65 -4.54 -21.06
CA ASP A 154 -4.24 -4.20 -21.20
C ASP A 154 -3.80 -3.02 -20.33
N VAL A 155 -4.75 -2.34 -19.68
CA VAL A 155 -4.46 -1.21 -18.80
C VAL A 155 -4.14 -1.72 -17.39
N PRO A 156 -3.01 -1.32 -16.79
CA PRO A 156 -2.71 -1.62 -15.39
C PRO A 156 -3.79 -1.12 -14.44
N VAL A 157 -4.13 -1.93 -13.43
CA VAL A 157 -5.01 -1.54 -12.34
C VAL A 157 -4.24 -1.55 -11.02
N ILE A 158 -4.18 -0.39 -10.38
CA ILE A 158 -3.49 -0.16 -9.11
C ILE A 158 -4.53 0.07 -8.02
N LEU A 159 -4.46 -0.72 -6.94
CA LEU A 159 -5.39 -0.62 -5.81
C LEU A 159 -4.86 0.35 -4.76
N GLY A 160 -5.78 1.05 -4.09
CA GLY A 160 -5.46 1.89 -2.94
C GLY A 160 -6.61 2.00 -1.96
N GLY A 161 -6.39 2.81 -0.92
CA GLY A 161 -7.38 3.05 0.13
C GLY A 161 -7.39 1.99 1.23
N ILE A 162 -8.26 2.22 2.22
CA ILE A 162 -8.31 1.42 3.46
C ILE A 162 -8.69 -0.03 3.16
N GLU A 163 -9.71 -0.25 2.33
CA GLU A 163 -10.20 -1.59 2.00
C GLU A 163 -9.12 -2.45 1.32
N ALA A 164 -8.35 -1.88 0.38
CA ALA A 164 -7.24 -2.60 -0.26
C ALA A 164 -6.11 -2.84 0.74
N SER A 165 -5.68 -1.79 1.44
CA SER A 165 -4.52 -1.82 2.36
C SER A 165 -4.65 -2.90 3.43
N LEU A 166 -5.83 -3.04 4.03
CA LEU A 166 -6.09 -4.03 5.08
C LEU A 166 -6.19 -5.47 4.55
N ARG A 167 -6.43 -5.63 3.25
CA ARG A 167 -6.64 -6.93 2.58
C ARG A 167 -5.45 -7.34 1.69
N ARG A 168 -4.28 -6.71 1.87
CA ARG A 168 -3.06 -6.96 1.05
C ARG A 168 -2.43 -8.34 1.28
N THR A 169 -2.69 -8.98 2.41
CA THR A 169 -2.28 -10.36 2.74
C THR A 169 -3.51 -11.23 3.00
N ALA A 170 -3.27 -12.51 3.35
CA ALA A 170 -4.33 -13.32 3.94
C ALA A 170 -4.89 -12.60 5.18
N HIS A 171 -6.23 -12.52 5.26
CA HIS A 171 -6.92 -11.77 6.29
C HIS A 171 -8.22 -12.48 6.69
N TYR A 172 -8.58 -12.36 7.96
CA TYR A 172 -9.87 -12.80 8.45
C TYR A 172 -10.95 -11.81 8.02
N ASP A 173 -11.95 -12.33 7.32
CA ASP A 173 -13.10 -11.56 6.90
C ASP A 173 -14.27 -11.80 7.85
N TYR A 174 -14.59 -10.77 8.65
CA TYR A 174 -15.67 -10.83 9.63
C TYR A 174 -17.05 -11.13 9.00
N TRP A 175 -17.28 -10.68 7.77
CA TRP A 175 -18.58 -10.79 7.10
C TRP A 175 -18.91 -12.22 6.69
N SER A 176 -17.93 -12.95 6.17
CA SER A 176 -18.07 -14.35 5.78
C SER A 176 -17.52 -15.36 6.79
N ASP A 177 -17.03 -14.89 7.94
CA ASP A 177 -16.46 -15.72 9.02
C ASP A 177 -15.40 -16.71 8.49
N THR A 178 -14.50 -16.21 7.64
CA THR A 178 -13.50 -17.04 6.97
C THR A 178 -12.22 -16.27 6.70
N VAL A 179 -11.10 -16.99 6.59
CA VAL A 179 -9.83 -16.40 6.14
C VAL A 179 -9.84 -16.35 4.62
N ARG A 180 -9.72 -15.14 4.08
CA ARG A 180 -9.62 -14.87 2.64
C ARG A 180 -8.17 -14.65 2.22
N ARG A 181 -7.92 -14.85 0.93
CA ARG A 181 -6.63 -14.55 0.30
C ARG A 181 -6.42 -13.04 0.21
N SER A 182 -5.22 -12.64 -0.20
CA SER A 182 -4.97 -11.24 -0.57
C SER A 182 -5.95 -10.79 -1.65
N VAL A 183 -6.44 -9.55 -1.54
CA VAL A 183 -7.30 -8.92 -2.55
C VAL A 183 -6.63 -8.90 -3.93
N LEU A 184 -5.29 -8.82 -4.01
CA LEU A 184 -4.54 -8.90 -5.27
C LEU A 184 -4.79 -10.21 -6.02
N VAL A 185 -4.93 -11.32 -5.30
CA VAL A 185 -5.20 -12.64 -5.89
C VAL A 185 -6.61 -12.70 -6.45
N ASP A 186 -7.59 -12.22 -5.68
CA ASP A 186 -9.02 -12.30 -6.03
C ASP A 186 -9.40 -11.27 -7.12
N SER A 187 -8.85 -10.07 -7.07
CA SER A 187 -9.15 -8.98 -8.01
C SER A 187 -8.32 -9.05 -9.30
N LYS A 188 -7.19 -9.75 -9.27
CA LYS A 188 -6.17 -9.78 -10.33
C LYS A 188 -5.59 -8.40 -10.66
N ALA A 189 -5.64 -7.44 -9.73
CA ALA A 189 -4.95 -6.17 -9.90
C ALA A 189 -3.43 -6.35 -10.03
N ASP A 190 -2.78 -5.39 -10.66
CA ASP A 190 -1.36 -5.48 -11.02
C ASP A 190 -0.47 -5.01 -9.85
N MET A 191 -0.95 -4.06 -9.04
CA MET A 191 -0.25 -3.53 -7.87
C MET A 191 -1.25 -3.04 -6.82
N LEU A 192 -0.85 -3.01 -5.56
CA LEU A 192 -1.59 -2.41 -4.45
C LEU A 192 -0.68 -1.46 -3.67
N MET A 193 -1.13 -0.23 -3.44
CA MET A 193 -0.46 0.75 -2.59
C MET A 193 -1.12 0.80 -1.21
N PHE A 194 -0.32 0.81 -0.14
CA PHE A 194 -0.82 0.80 1.23
C PHE A 194 -0.09 1.80 2.14
N GLY A 195 -0.76 2.24 3.21
CA GLY A 195 -0.21 3.27 4.11
C GLY A 195 -0.25 4.66 3.48
N ASN A 196 0.79 5.47 3.71
CA ASN A 196 0.97 6.73 2.98
C ASN A 196 1.27 6.39 1.50
N GLY A 197 0.39 6.85 0.62
CA GLY A 197 0.33 6.44 -0.79
C GLY A 197 0.90 7.47 -1.76
N GLU A 198 1.14 8.70 -1.31
CA GLU A 198 1.53 9.83 -2.16
C GLU A 198 2.87 9.57 -2.84
N ARG A 199 3.86 9.09 -2.08
CA ARG A 199 5.19 8.74 -2.60
C ARG A 199 5.14 7.60 -3.62
N PRO A 200 4.61 6.41 -3.32
CA PRO A 200 4.54 5.33 -4.31
C PRO A 200 3.66 5.71 -5.51
N LEU A 201 2.59 6.48 -5.31
CA LEU A 201 1.72 6.93 -6.40
C LEU A 201 2.48 7.77 -7.42
N VAL A 202 3.22 8.78 -6.95
CA VAL A 202 4.03 9.66 -7.81
C VAL A 202 5.13 8.88 -8.52
N GLU A 203 5.86 8.03 -7.79
CA GLU A 203 6.97 7.25 -8.35
C GLU A 203 6.49 6.28 -9.43
N VAL A 204 5.42 5.53 -9.17
CA VAL A 204 4.86 4.58 -10.15
C VAL A 204 4.29 5.31 -11.35
N ALA A 205 3.58 6.43 -11.16
CA ALA A 205 3.02 7.21 -12.27
C ALA A 205 4.11 7.72 -13.22
N HIS A 206 5.21 8.25 -12.69
CA HIS A 206 6.34 8.70 -13.51
C HIS A 206 7.06 7.57 -14.22
N ARG A 207 7.28 6.43 -13.56
CA ARG A 207 7.92 5.26 -14.18
C ARG A 207 7.09 4.69 -15.33
N LEU A 208 5.76 4.57 -15.14
CA LEU A 208 4.84 4.19 -16.20
C LEU A 208 4.85 5.21 -17.35
N ALA A 209 4.89 6.51 -17.04
CA ALA A 209 4.99 7.58 -18.04
C ALA A 209 6.30 7.56 -18.84
N MET A 210 7.39 7.03 -18.25
CA MET A 210 8.67 6.78 -18.91
C MET A 210 8.68 5.47 -19.72
N GLY A 211 7.57 4.74 -19.76
CA GLY A 211 7.41 3.52 -20.55
C GLY A 211 7.83 2.24 -19.83
N GLU A 212 8.12 2.29 -18.53
CA GLU A 212 8.38 1.08 -17.76
C GLU A 212 7.09 0.26 -17.58
N ALA A 213 7.16 -1.06 -17.76
CA ALA A 213 6.00 -1.91 -17.58
C ALA A 213 5.69 -2.10 -16.09
N ILE A 214 4.40 -2.10 -15.72
CA ILE A 214 3.97 -2.27 -14.31
C ILE A 214 4.54 -3.52 -13.64
N GLY A 215 4.75 -4.60 -14.40
CA GLY A 215 5.30 -5.86 -13.89
C GLY A 215 6.80 -5.82 -13.55
N ASP A 216 7.52 -4.80 -14.01
CA ASP A 216 8.95 -4.59 -13.76
C ASP A 216 9.20 -3.65 -12.56
N ILE A 217 8.18 -2.87 -12.19
CA ILE A 217 8.20 -1.98 -11.03
C ILE A 217 7.98 -2.82 -9.75
N ARG A 218 9.08 -3.26 -9.11
CA ARG A 218 9.04 -4.19 -7.95
C ARG A 218 9.74 -3.69 -6.68
N ASP A 219 10.34 -2.52 -6.76
CA ASP A 219 11.22 -1.94 -5.76
C ASP A 219 10.64 -0.68 -5.09
N VAL A 220 9.43 -0.27 -5.50
CA VAL A 220 8.73 0.87 -4.90
C VAL A 220 8.22 0.50 -3.51
N ARG A 221 8.66 1.24 -2.49
CA ARG A 221 8.22 1.05 -1.10
C ARG A 221 6.70 1.28 -0.96
N ASN A 222 6.09 0.69 0.07
CA ASN A 222 4.64 0.81 0.33
C ASN A 222 3.75 0.23 -0.79
N THR A 223 4.30 -0.70 -1.59
CA THR A 223 3.56 -1.46 -2.60
C THR A 223 3.52 -2.95 -2.28
N ALA A 224 2.46 -3.61 -2.71
CA ALA A 224 2.32 -5.06 -2.72
C ALA A 224 2.07 -5.52 -4.16
N ILE A 225 2.79 -6.55 -4.55
CA ILE A 225 2.77 -7.12 -5.91
C ILE A 225 2.71 -8.64 -5.82
N MET A 226 2.20 -9.27 -6.87
CA MET A 226 2.22 -10.72 -7.02
C MET A 226 3.49 -11.15 -7.74
N VAL A 227 4.32 -11.94 -7.07
CA VAL A 227 5.54 -12.55 -7.64
C VAL A 227 5.45 -14.06 -7.60
N LYS A 228 6.06 -14.74 -8.58
CA LYS A 228 6.14 -16.20 -8.62
C LYS A 228 7.21 -16.73 -7.66
N GLU A 229 8.28 -15.96 -7.49
CA GLU A 229 9.47 -16.30 -6.73
C GLU A 229 9.96 -15.07 -5.96
N ALA A 230 10.81 -15.29 -4.96
CA ALA A 230 11.44 -14.20 -4.24
C ALA A 230 12.30 -13.32 -5.18
N LEU A 231 12.38 -12.03 -4.86
CA LEU A 231 13.15 -11.09 -5.68
C LEU A 231 14.65 -11.41 -5.64
N PRO A 232 15.38 -11.30 -6.77
CA PRO A 232 16.82 -11.54 -6.81
C PRO A 232 17.58 -10.65 -5.82
N GLY A 233 18.53 -11.24 -5.10
CA GLY A 233 19.38 -10.51 -4.14
C GLY A 233 18.70 -10.20 -2.80
N TRP A 234 17.49 -10.70 -2.56
CA TRP A 234 16.85 -10.62 -1.24
C TRP A 234 17.12 -11.88 -0.40
N SER A 235 17.37 -11.71 0.88
CA SER A 235 17.53 -12.78 1.86
C SER A 235 16.27 -12.99 2.69
N GLY A 236 15.85 -14.24 2.89
CA GLY A 236 14.63 -14.57 3.63
C GLY A 236 14.88 -14.89 5.10
N VAL A 237 14.06 -14.32 5.99
CA VAL A 237 13.86 -14.80 7.35
C VAL A 237 12.63 -15.69 7.36
N ASP A 238 12.79 -16.96 7.73
CA ASP A 238 11.68 -17.91 7.81
C ASP A 238 10.87 -17.68 9.09
N SER A 239 9.63 -17.21 8.93
CA SER A 239 8.66 -17.06 10.02
C SER A 239 7.41 -17.93 9.80
N THR A 240 7.57 -19.03 9.06
CA THR A 240 6.48 -19.98 8.78
C THR A 240 6.09 -20.84 9.97
N ARG A 241 6.91 -20.83 11.02
CA ARG A 241 6.75 -21.60 12.27
C ARG A 241 6.57 -20.65 13.44
N LEU A 242 5.90 -21.14 14.48
CA LEU A 242 5.78 -20.40 15.73
C LEU A 242 7.14 -20.24 16.38
N ASP A 243 7.42 -19.02 16.85
CA ASP A 243 8.64 -18.76 17.61
C ASP A 243 8.60 -19.55 18.92
N THR A 244 9.54 -20.47 19.10
CA THR A 244 9.80 -21.07 20.41
C THR A 244 10.57 -20.05 21.25
N PRO A 245 10.16 -19.79 22.51
CA PRO A 245 10.92 -18.93 23.42
C PRO A 245 12.39 -19.38 23.47
N GLY A 246 13.30 -18.52 22.99
CA GLY A 246 14.73 -18.78 23.02
C GLY A 246 15.28 -18.65 24.45
N LYS A 247 16.56 -18.96 24.62
CA LYS A 247 17.31 -18.54 25.82
C LYS A 247 17.27 -17.01 25.86
N ILE A 248 16.66 -16.48 26.92
CA ILE A 248 16.75 -15.05 27.23
C ILE A 248 18.20 -14.81 27.67
N ASP A 249 18.93 -13.99 26.92
CA ASP A 249 20.26 -13.57 27.35
C ASP A 249 20.11 -12.93 28.74
N PRO A 250 20.89 -13.37 29.74
CA PRO A 250 20.81 -12.79 31.07
C PRO A 250 21.09 -11.29 30.93
N ILE A 251 20.18 -10.48 31.45
CA ILE A 251 20.34 -9.02 31.50
C ILE A 251 21.70 -8.77 32.19
N PRO A 252 22.68 -8.14 31.52
CA PRO A 252 23.96 -7.86 32.14
C PRO A 252 23.71 -7.09 33.43
N HIS A 253 24.17 -7.65 34.56
CA HIS A 253 23.98 -7.00 35.85
C HIS A 253 24.61 -5.60 35.78
N PRO A 254 23.87 -4.51 36.06
CA PRO A 254 24.37 -3.14 35.95
C PRO A 254 25.56 -2.86 36.87
N TYR A 255 25.79 -3.74 37.85
CA TYR A 255 26.90 -3.74 38.78
C TYR A 255 27.71 -5.03 38.60
N GLY A 256 28.28 -5.25 37.41
CA GLY A 256 28.84 -6.56 36.98
C GLY A 256 29.60 -7.37 38.05
N GLU A 257 29.66 -8.70 37.89
CA GLU A 257 30.39 -9.59 38.81
C GLU A 257 31.91 -9.31 38.84
N ASP A 258 32.42 -8.55 37.86
CA ASP A 258 33.80 -8.04 37.80
C ASP A 258 33.92 -6.59 38.32
N LEU A 259 33.16 -6.21 39.35
CA LEU A 259 33.40 -4.96 40.05
C LEU A 259 34.70 -5.07 40.86
N PRO A 260 35.69 -4.17 40.69
CA PRO A 260 36.95 -4.17 41.43
C PRO A 260 36.79 -3.84 42.93
N CYS A 261 35.56 -3.82 43.43
CA CYS A 261 35.21 -3.33 44.76
C CYS A 261 34.87 -4.44 45.77
N ALA A 262 34.91 -5.73 45.38
CA ALA A 262 34.67 -6.84 46.31
C ALA A 262 35.95 -7.43 46.91
N ASP A 263 37.07 -7.39 46.18
CA ASP A 263 38.37 -7.84 46.68
C ASP A 263 39.43 -6.79 46.36
N ASN A 264 40.08 -6.25 47.40
CA ASN A 264 41.23 -5.33 47.33
C ASN A 264 42.47 -5.99 46.67
N LYS A 265 42.34 -6.49 45.44
CA LYS A 265 43.45 -7.00 44.63
C LYS A 265 43.69 -6.04 43.47
N PRO A 266 44.93 -5.53 43.30
CA PRO A 266 45.25 -4.66 42.18
C PRO A 266 45.09 -5.43 40.87
N VAL A 267 44.18 -4.97 40.02
CA VAL A 267 44.02 -5.47 38.65
C VAL A 267 45.18 -4.91 37.83
N PRO A 268 46.07 -5.75 37.27
CA PRO A 268 47.16 -5.26 36.43
C PRO A 268 46.57 -4.57 35.19
N PRO A 269 47.14 -3.46 34.72
CA PRO A 269 46.64 -2.74 33.56
C PRO A 269 46.66 -3.70 32.35
N LYS A 270 45.49 -3.92 31.74
CA LYS A 270 45.40 -4.67 30.47
C LYS A 270 46.32 -3.96 29.47
N LYS A 271 47.42 -4.61 29.09
CA LYS A 271 48.27 -4.16 27.99
C LYS A 271 47.37 -4.02 26.77
N ALA A 272 47.34 -2.82 26.19
CA ALA A 272 46.64 -2.56 24.95
C ALA A 272 47.36 -3.31 23.83
N GLU A 273 46.97 -4.56 23.60
CA GLU A 273 47.34 -5.25 22.37
C GLU A 273 46.72 -4.48 21.20
N ALA A 274 47.57 -4.09 20.26
CA ALA A 274 47.17 -3.41 19.05
C ALA A 274 46.22 -4.33 18.27
N LYS A 275 44.92 -4.11 18.40
CA LYS A 275 43.92 -4.78 17.56
C LYS A 275 44.12 -4.27 16.14
N ALA A 276 44.58 -5.15 15.26
CA ALA A 276 44.56 -4.89 13.83
C ALA A 276 43.12 -4.49 13.45
N VAL A 277 42.94 -3.24 13.01
CA VAL A 277 41.66 -2.76 12.51
C VAL A 277 41.44 -3.42 11.17
N VAL A 278 40.86 -4.63 11.19
CA VAL A 278 40.30 -5.23 9.98
C VAL A 278 39.13 -4.34 9.59
N VAL A 279 39.30 -3.56 8.52
CA VAL A 279 38.21 -2.82 7.90
C VAL A 279 37.22 -3.86 7.39
N GLN A 280 36.25 -4.22 8.22
CA GLN A 280 35.14 -5.03 7.77
C GLN A 280 34.30 -4.16 6.84
N PRO A 281 33.83 -4.71 5.71
CA PRO A 281 32.81 -4.02 4.94
C PRO A 281 31.65 -3.65 5.87
N PRO A 282 31.03 -2.47 5.70
CA PRO A 282 29.91 -2.08 6.51
C PRO A 282 28.88 -3.21 6.49
N ARG A 283 28.45 -3.65 7.69
CA ARG A 283 27.40 -4.68 7.79
C ARG A 283 26.22 -4.20 6.96
N PRO A 284 25.73 -4.99 5.99
CA PRO A 284 24.53 -4.60 5.26
C PRO A 284 23.45 -4.35 6.30
N LYS A 285 22.76 -3.21 6.16
CA LYS A 285 21.65 -2.88 7.04
C LYS A 285 20.65 -4.05 6.97
N PRO A 286 20.31 -4.71 8.09
CA PRO A 286 19.51 -5.93 8.07
C PRO A 286 18.18 -5.81 7.32
N TRP A 287 17.66 -4.60 7.19
CA TRP A 287 16.38 -4.28 6.54
C TRP A 287 16.50 -3.94 5.04
N GLU A 288 17.70 -3.66 4.51
CA GLU A 288 17.90 -3.38 3.09
C GLU A 288 18.09 -4.72 2.34
N LYS A 289 16.98 -5.25 1.79
CA LYS A 289 16.88 -6.53 1.03
C LYS A 289 16.67 -7.80 1.87
N THR A 290 15.94 -7.70 2.97
CA THR A 290 15.47 -8.86 3.72
C THR A 290 13.96 -9.00 3.59
N TYR A 291 13.46 -10.19 3.26
CA TYR A 291 12.03 -10.51 3.30
C TYR A 291 11.71 -11.42 4.48
N VAL A 292 10.50 -11.31 4.99
CA VAL A 292 9.97 -12.23 5.99
C VAL A 292 9.00 -13.20 5.33
N LEU A 293 9.30 -14.50 5.42
CA LEU A 293 8.45 -15.54 4.85
C LEU A 293 7.32 -15.87 5.84
N LEU A 294 6.12 -15.41 5.51
CA LEU A 294 4.91 -15.73 6.29
C LEU A 294 4.40 -17.15 5.98
N PRO A 295 3.65 -17.78 6.91
CA PRO A 295 2.96 -19.04 6.64
C PRO A 295 2.04 -18.92 5.41
N SER A 296 1.91 -20.01 4.64
CA SER A 296 1.07 -20.02 3.44
C SER A 296 -0.42 -19.82 3.76
N PHE A 297 -1.17 -19.32 2.77
CA PHE A 297 -2.62 -19.14 2.88
C PHE A 297 -3.34 -20.40 3.39
N GLU A 298 -3.02 -21.57 2.83
CA GLU A 298 -3.66 -22.83 3.22
C GLU A 298 -3.39 -23.18 4.70
N LYS A 299 -2.21 -22.87 5.22
CA LYS A 299 -1.88 -23.07 6.64
C LYS A 299 -2.66 -22.12 7.54
N VAL A 300 -2.64 -20.82 7.24
CA VAL A 300 -3.35 -19.82 8.08
C VAL A 300 -4.87 -19.95 8.01
N LYS A 301 -5.40 -20.50 6.92
CA LYS A 301 -6.83 -20.81 6.81
C LYS A 301 -7.23 -21.98 7.71
N GLY A 302 -6.37 -22.99 7.83
CA GLY A 302 -6.62 -24.18 8.64
C GLY A 302 -6.29 -24.03 10.13
N ASP A 303 -5.40 -23.11 10.49
CA ASP A 303 -4.88 -22.96 11.85
C ASP A 303 -4.95 -21.50 12.34
N LYS A 304 -5.79 -21.29 13.37
CA LYS A 304 -6.02 -19.99 14.00
C LYS A 304 -4.77 -19.44 14.70
N VAL A 305 -3.91 -20.31 15.24
CA VAL A 305 -2.67 -19.91 15.93
C VAL A 305 -1.66 -19.40 14.90
N LEU A 306 -1.51 -20.10 13.77
CA LEU A 306 -0.66 -19.64 12.68
C LEU A 306 -1.18 -18.35 12.03
N TYR A 307 -2.51 -18.17 11.94
CA TYR A 307 -3.08 -16.90 11.51
C TYR A 307 -2.72 -15.75 12.45
N ALA A 308 -2.88 -15.94 13.77
CA ALA A 308 -2.53 -14.92 14.76
C ALA A 308 -1.03 -14.57 14.72
N HIS A 309 -0.17 -15.58 14.55
CA HIS A 309 1.28 -15.42 14.38
C HIS A 309 1.63 -14.59 13.14
N ALA A 310 1.09 -14.98 11.98
CA ALA A 310 1.32 -14.26 10.72
C ALA A 310 0.84 -12.81 10.79
N SER A 311 -0.34 -12.58 11.38
CA SER A 311 -0.87 -11.24 11.60
C SER A 311 0.02 -10.41 12.51
N ARG A 312 0.49 -10.97 13.64
CA ARG A 312 1.40 -10.28 14.57
C ARG A 312 2.68 -9.84 13.87
N ILE A 313 3.34 -10.75 13.14
CA ILE A 313 4.57 -10.44 12.40
C ILE A 313 4.33 -9.32 11.40
N LEU A 314 3.26 -9.42 10.60
CA LEU A 314 2.94 -8.40 9.62
C LEU A 314 2.81 -7.01 10.26
N HIS A 315 2.10 -6.89 11.39
CA HIS A 315 1.95 -5.61 12.08
C HIS A 315 3.24 -5.10 12.71
N HIS A 316 4.05 -6.01 13.29
CA HIS A 316 5.35 -5.67 13.86
C HIS A 316 6.33 -5.12 12.81
N GLU A 317 6.43 -5.79 11.67
CA GLU A 317 7.36 -5.43 10.60
C GLU A 317 6.91 -4.24 9.75
N THR A 318 5.60 -3.95 9.70
CA THR A 318 5.06 -2.82 8.92
C THR A 318 4.91 -1.52 9.71
N ASN A 319 4.98 -1.58 11.04
CA ASN A 319 4.99 -0.40 11.91
C ASN A 319 6.14 -0.53 12.92
N PRO A 320 7.41 -0.44 12.47
CA PRO A 320 8.52 -0.36 13.40
C PRO A 320 8.40 0.98 14.13
N GLY A 321 8.00 0.93 15.40
CA GLY A 321 7.84 2.10 16.26
C GLY A 321 9.12 2.93 16.38
#